data_AF-A0A2D6F022-F1
#
_entry.id   AF-A0A2D6F022-F1
#
_cell.length_a   1.000
_cell.length_b   1.000
_cell.length_c   1.000
_cell.angle_alpha   90.00
_cell.angle_beta   90.00
_cell.angle_gamma   90.00
#
_symmetry.space_group_name_H-M   'P 1'
#
loop_
_entity.id
_entity.type
_entity.pdbx_description
1 polymer ?
#
loop_
_entity_poly.entity_id
_entity_poly.type
_entity_poly.pdbx_seq_one_letter_code
_entity_poly.pdbx_strand_id
1 'polypeptide(L)'
;MKTIIPTYEISIPEYVPNTKPNYKTIGKKLDTLIKKHFLGKTVCIRAVGSQDHTFSHDEVIQRIKNTGTDRYDTTKKSFWENDKVYLKKGIDMFACLQEITKDFHFMHEVIKDFYESAPGDRGFTVHVNILLLYDASKLKMIPIKYAKDDIGEDAWKFNDSKRKKEALLGIIKIK
;
A
#
# COMPACT_ATOMS: atom_id res chain seq x y z
N MET A 1 -9.15 -7.45 -23.29
CA MET A 1 -8.75 -8.61 -22.45
C MET A 1 -8.93 -8.23 -20.99
N LYS A 2 -9.50 -9.10 -20.15
CA LYS A 2 -9.69 -8.84 -18.72
C LYS A 2 -8.35 -9.03 -18.01
N THR A 3 -7.76 -7.97 -17.46
CA THR A 3 -6.54 -8.07 -16.66
C THR A 3 -6.83 -8.91 -15.42
N ILE A 4 -6.13 -10.03 -15.25
CA ILE A 4 -6.19 -10.86 -14.05
C ILE A 4 -5.15 -10.31 -13.07
N ILE A 5 -5.62 -9.80 -11.93
CA ILE A 5 -4.75 -9.31 -10.86
C ILE A 5 -4.57 -10.44 -9.84
N PRO A 6 -3.36 -11.01 -9.71
CA PRO A 6 -3.11 -12.10 -8.78
C PRO A 6 -3.21 -11.63 -7.33
N THR A 7 -3.66 -12.53 -6.46
CA THR A 7 -3.54 -12.38 -5.01
C THR A 7 -2.63 -13.47 -4.48
N TYR A 8 -1.57 -13.06 -3.78
CA TYR A 8 -0.66 -13.94 -3.08
C TYR A 8 -0.99 -13.89 -1.60
N GLU A 9 -1.10 -15.04 -0.96
CA GLU A 9 -1.43 -15.12 0.45
C GLU A 9 -0.22 -15.56 1.27
N ILE A 10 -0.09 -15.01 2.46
CA ILE A 10 0.88 -15.45 3.46
C ILE A 10 0.22 -15.51 4.82
N SER A 11 0.43 -16.62 5.52
CA SER A 11 0.04 -16.73 6.93
C SER A 11 1.21 -16.36 7.82
N ILE A 12 0.99 -15.40 8.71
CA ILE A 12 1.96 -14.93 9.70
C ILE A 12 1.25 -14.93 11.06
N PRO A 13 1.07 -16.10 11.70
CA PRO A 13 0.26 -16.23 12.91
C PRO A 13 0.78 -15.38 14.08
N GLU A 14 2.07 -15.03 14.08
CA GLU A 14 2.64 -14.12 15.08
C GLU A 14 2.32 -12.64 14.85
N TYR A 15 1.74 -12.25 13.71
CA TYR A 15 1.40 -10.86 13.40
C TYR A 15 -0.02 -10.52 13.87
N VAL A 16 -0.20 -10.50 15.19
CA VAL A 16 -1.50 -10.35 15.83
C VAL A 16 -1.87 -8.87 16.02
N PRO A 17 -3.12 -8.45 15.74
CA PRO A 17 -3.62 -7.11 16.05
C PRO A 17 -3.38 -6.71 17.51
N ASN A 18 -3.20 -5.41 17.75
CA ASN A 18 -2.97 -4.82 19.09
C ASN A 18 -1.72 -5.30 19.84
N THR A 19 -0.86 -6.11 19.21
CA THR A 19 0.44 -6.49 19.77
C THR A 19 1.55 -5.83 18.98
N LYS A 20 2.67 -5.50 19.66
CA LYS A 20 3.84 -4.93 19.00
C LYS A 20 4.45 -6.00 18.06
N PRO A 21 4.50 -5.77 16.74
CA PRO A 21 5.01 -6.75 15.80
C PRO A 21 6.52 -6.93 15.94
N ASN A 22 7.01 -8.15 15.70
CA ASN A 22 8.42 -8.35 15.41
C ASN A 22 8.72 -7.89 13.97
N TYR A 23 8.95 -6.58 13.80
CA TYR A 23 9.08 -5.93 12.49
C TYR A 23 10.07 -6.64 11.57
N LYS A 24 11.24 -7.03 12.09
CA LYS A 24 12.29 -7.71 11.30
C LYS A 24 11.84 -9.08 10.81
N THR A 25 11.22 -9.87 11.68
CA THR A 25 10.81 -11.25 11.35
C THR A 25 9.67 -11.24 10.35
N ILE A 26 8.65 -10.42 10.59
CA ILE A 26 7.48 -10.28 9.71
C ILE A 26 7.91 -9.66 8.37
N GLY A 27 8.72 -8.60 8.42
CA GLY A 27 9.28 -7.95 7.23
C GLY A 27 10.05 -8.93 6.34
N LYS A 28 10.93 -9.76 6.91
CA LYS A 28 11.67 -10.78 6.17
C LYS A 28 10.75 -11.79 5.46
N LYS A 29 9.66 -12.20 6.10
CA LYS A 29 8.66 -13.10 5.48
C LYS A 29 7.99 -12.44 4.28
N LEU A 30 7.60 -11.16 4.41
CA LEU A 30 7.01 -10.39 3.31
C LEU A 30 8.01 -10.13 2.18
N ASP A 31 9.25 -9.72 2.51
CA ASP A 31 10.33 -9.51 1.54
C ASP A 31 10.57 -10.78 0.71
N THR A 32 10.57 -11.95 1.35
CA THR A 32 10.74 -13.24 0.67
C THR A 32 9.63 -13.50 -0.32
N LEU A 33 8.37 -13.25 0.06
CA LEU A 33 7.23 -13.43 -0.84
C LEU A 33 7.25 -12.41 -2.00
N ILE A 34 7.58 -11.15 -1.72
CA ILE A 34 7.68 -10.10 -2.74
C ILE A 34 8.78 -10.48 -3.75
N LYS A 35 9.97 -10.86 -3.29
CA LYS A 35 11.04 -11.33 -4.16
C LYS A 35 10.61 -12.52 -5.02
N LYS A 36 9.90 -13.49 -4.46
CA LYS A 36 9.42 -14.66 -5.21
C LYS A 36 8.57 -14.29 -6.45
N HIS A 37 7.78 -13.22 -6.37
CA HIS A 37 6.80 -12.88 -7.41
C HIS A 37 7.16 -11.64 -8.25
N PHE A 38 8.03 -10.77 -7.74
CA PHE A 38 8.28 -9.46 -8.34
C PHE A 38 9.77 -9.15 -8.56
N LEU A 39 10.67 -10.13 -8.43
CA LEU A 39 12.11 -9.95 -8.69
C LEU A 39 12.37 -9.29 -10.06
N GLY A 40 13.24 -8.28 -10.07
CA GLY A 40 13.61 -7.52 -11.26
C GLY A 40 12.60 -6.46 -11.69
N LYS A 41 11.56 -6.19 -10.88
CA LYS A 41 10.58 -5.14 -11.15
C LYS A 41 10.83 -3.92 -10.28
N THR A 42 10.60 -2.74 -10.85
CA THR A 42 10.45 -1.49 -10.10
C THR A 42 8.97 -1.28 -9.81
N VAL A 43 8.62 -1.19 -8.52
CA VAL A 43 7.23 -1.15 -8.07
C VAL A 43 7.01 0.00 -7.07
N CYS A 44 5.79 0.50 -7.03
CA CYS A 44 5.31 1.31 -5.91
C CYS A 44 4.51 0.41 -4.96
N ILE A 45 4.99 0.26 -3.72
CA ILE A 45 4.35 -0.56 -2.68
C ILE A 45 3.44 0.32 -1.84
N ARG A 46 2.15 -0.01 -1.81
CA ARG A 46 1.16 0.64 -0.95
C ARG A 46 0.63 -0.36 0.07
N ALA A 47 0.78 -0.03 1.35
CA ALA A 47 0.21 -0.79 2.44
C ALA A 47 -1.18 -0.28 2.81
N VAL A 48 -2.07 -1.21 3.14
CA VAL A 48 -3.44 -0.94 3.57
C VAL A 48 -3.72 -1.81 4.80
N GLY A 49 -4.23 -1.18 5.86
CA GLY A 49 -4.78 -1.87 7.01
C GLY A 49 -6.28 -2.00 6.86
N SER A 50 -6.81 -3.23 6.86
CA SER A 50 -8.26 -3.43 6.78
C SER A 50 -9.03 -2.79 7.93
N GLN A 51 -8.37 -2.52 9.08
CA GLN A 51 -8.95 -1.80 10.21
C GLN A 51 -9.42 -0.40 9.83
N ASP A 52 -8.91 0.17 8.73
CA ASP A 52 -9.39 1.43 8.18
C ASP A 52 -10.74 1.30 7.46
N HIS A 53 -11.27 0.08 7.28
CA HIS A 53 -12.43 -0.25 6.48
C HIS A 53 -13.47 -1.03 7.30
N THR A 54 -14.76 -0.84 6.98
CA THR A 54 -15.86 -1.64 7.54
C THR A 54 -16.07 -2.98 6.82
N PHE A 55 -15.32 -3.22 5.74
CA PHE A 55 -15.43 -4.40 4.88
C PHE A 55 -14.46 -5.50 5.33
N SER A 56 -14.80 -6.75 5.03
CA SER A 56 -13.87 -7.88 5.19
C SER A 56 -12.65 -7.75 4.26
N HIS A 57 -11.55 -8.45 4.57
CA HIS A 57 -10.33 -8.40 3.75
C HIS A 57 -10.60 -8.78 2.29
N ASP A 58 -11.45 -9.79 2.07
CA ASP A 58 -11.77 -10.28 0.73
C ASP A 58 -12.62 -9.29 -0.06
N GLU A 59 -13.55 -8.59 0.60
CA GLU A 59 -14.31 -7.52 -0.03
C GLU A 59 -13.44 -6.31 -0.40
N VAL A 60 -12.51 -5.92 0.49
CA VAL A 60 -11.53 -4.86 0.20
C VAL A 60 -10.71 -5.24 -1.03
N ILE A 61 -10.13 -6.44 -1.05
CA ILE A 61 -9.34 -6.94 -2.18
C ILE A 61 -10.16 -6.98 -3.46
N GLN A 62 -11.40 -7.48 -3.41
CA GLN A 62 -12.26 -7.56 -4.59
C GLN A 62 -12.60 -6.19 -5.15
N ARG A 63 -12.87 -5.19 -4.28
CA ARG A 63 -13.10 -3.80 -4.71
C ARG A 63 -11.85 -3.22 -5.36
N ILE A 64 -10.67 -3.41 -4.76
CA ILE A 64 -9.39 -2.98 -5.34
C ILE A 64 -9.14 -3.64 -6.69
N LYS A 65 -9.43 -4.94 -6.84
CA LYS A 65 -9.32 -5.61 -8.15
C LYS A 65 -10.27 -5.01 -9.20
N ASN A 66 -11.45 -4.56 -8.78
CA ASN A 66 -12.44 -3.98 -9.69
C ASN A 66 -12.06 -2.56 -10.15
N THR A 67 -11.47 -1.75 -9.26
CA THR A 67 -11.15 -0.33 -9.50
C THR A 67 -9.68 -0.07 -9.84
N GLY A 68 -8.78 -0.96 -9.44
CA GLY A 68 -7.33 -0.78 -9.48
C GLY A 68 -6.76 0.04 -8.31
N THR A 69 -7.56 0.40 -7.32
CA THR A 69 -7.14 1.28 -6.20
C THR A 69 -7.99 1.06 -4.95
N ASP A 70 -7.40 1.27 -3.77
CA ASP A 70 -8.09 1.28 -2.47
C ASP A 70 -8.94 2.52 -2.23
N ARG A 71 -8.86 3.54 -3.10
CA ARG A 71 -9.79 4.68 -3.14
C ARG A 71 -11.11 4.37 -3.87
N TYR A 72 -11.73 3.25 -3.53
CA TYR A 72 -12.99 2.78 -4.14
C TYR A 72 -14.24 3.27 -3.39
N ASP A 73 -14.12 3.83 -2.19
CA ASP A 73 -15.23 4.27 -1.35
C ASP A 73 -15.10 5.77 -1.05
N THR A 74 -15.85 6.59 -1.79
CA THR A 74 -15.85 8.06 -1.65
C THR A 74 -16.67 8.55 -0.46
N THR A 75 -17.32 7.67 0.31
CA THR A 75 -18.25 8.03 1.39
C THR A 75 -17.65 7.99 2.79
N LYS A 76 -16.44 7.45 2.94
CA LYS A 76 -15.71 7.52 4.21
C LYS A 76 -15.57 8.99 4.64
N LYS A 77 -15.63 9.28 5.93
CA LYS A 77 -15.60 10.65 6.48
C LYS A 77 -14.25 10.99 7.13
N SER A 78 -13.53 10.00 7.65
CA SER A 78 -12.41 10.20 8.58
C SER A 78 -11.04 10.51 7.95
N PHE A 79 -10.87 10.32 6.64
CA PHE A 79 -9.59 10.59 5.95
C PHE A 79 -9.64 11.79 4.99
N TRP A 80 -10.82 12.38 4.75
CA TRP A 80 -11.08 13.13 3.51
C TRP A 80 -10.87 14.64 3.59
N GLU A 81 -10.63 15.21 4.77
CA GLU A 81 -10.31 16.64 4.82
C GLU A 81 -8.93 16.91 4.20
N ASN A 82 -7.93 16.10 4.58
CA ASN A 82 -6.62 16.12 3.92
C ASN A 82 -6.68 15.48 2.53
N ASP A 83 -7.48 14.44 2.33
CA ASP A 83 -7.58 13.80 1.00
C ASP A 83 -8.22 14.72 -0.04
N LYS A 84 -9.11 15.66 0.33
CA LYS A 84 -9.57 16.71 -0.59
C LYS A 84 -8.43 17.60 -1.07
N VAL A 85 -7.46 17.90 -0.22
CA VAL A 85 -6.26 18.68 -0.61
C VAL A 85 -5.41 17.87 -1.57
N TYR A 86 -5.18 16.59 -1.29
CA TYR A 86 -4.38 15.71 -2.15
C TYR A 86 -5.05 15.39 -3.49
N LEU A 87 -6.38 15.18 -3.49
CA LEU A 87 -7.17 15.01 -4.71
C LEU A 87 -7.14 16.25 -5.59
N LYS A 88 -7.23 17.47 -5.02
CA LYS A 88 -7.06 18.72 -5.76
C LYS A 88 -5.66 18.85 -6.40
N LYS A 89 -4.64 18.29 -5.76
CA LYS A 89 -3.28 18.18 -6.29
C LYS A 89 -3.12 17.02 -7.30
N GLY A 90 -4.18 16.25 -7.53
CA GLY A 90 -4.19 15.12 -8.47
C GLY A 90 -3.48 13.86 -7.97
N ILE A 91 -3.24 13.75 -6.67
CA ILE A 91 -2.62 12.58 -6.05
C ILE A 91 -3.67 11.49 -5.91
N ASP A 92 -3.38 10.31 -6.48
CA ASP A 92 -4.23 9.13 -6.41
C ASP A 92 -3.86 8.21 -5.25
N MET A 93 -2.60 8.19 -4.80
CA MET A 93 -2.16 7.34 -3.71
C MET A 93 -0.84 7.80 -3.09
N PHE A 94 -0.54 7.24 -1.92
CA PHE A 94 0.79 7.26 -1.31
C PHE A 94 1.39 5.85 -1.36
N ALA A 95 2.63 5.72 -1.80
CA ALA A 95 3.32 4.44 -1.99
C ALA A 95 4.84 4.62 -2.01
N CYS A 96 5.57 3.60 -1.54
CA CYS A 96 7.03 3.60 -1.53
C CYS A 96 7.56 3.03 -2.86
N LEU A 97 8.35 3.81 -3.60
CA LEU A 97 9.05 3.32 -4.79
C LEU A 97 10.18 2.37 -4.37
N GLN A 98 10.23 1.19 -4.96
CA GLN A 98 11.22 0.15 -4.66
C GLN A 98 11.62 -0.60 -5.92
N GLU A 99 12.92 -0.89 -6.05
CA GLU A 99 13.40 -1.91 -6.98
C GLU A 99 13.50 -3.25 -6.25
N ILE A 100 12.81 -4.27 -6.76
CA ILE A 100 12.81 -5.60 -6.15
C ILE A 100 14.03 -6.38 -6.64
N THR A 101 15.15 -6.23 -5.93
CA THR A 101 16.40 -6.97 -6.18
C THR A 101 16.52 -8.22 -5.30
N LYS A 102 17.60 -9.00 -5.45
CA LYS A 102 17.87 -10.16 -4.58
C LYS A 102 18.09 -9.74 -3.11
N ASP A 103 18.63 -8.55 -2.92
CA ASP A 103 18.94 -7.95 -1.62
C ASP A 103 17.81 -7.05 -1.10
N PHE A 104 16.62 -7.10 -1.72
CA PHE A 104 15.45 -6.38 -1.24
C PHE A 104 15.11 -6.78 0.20
N HIS A 105 15.08 -5.77 1.09
CA HIS A 105 14.86 -5.85 2.53
C HIS A 105 14.19 -4.57 3.06
N PHE A 106 12.91 -4.38 2.79
CA PHE A 106 12.23 -3.09 3.03
C PHE A 106 10.99 -3.22 3.91
N MET A 107 10.30 -4.37 3.89
CA MET A 107 8.98 -4.47 4.51
C MET A 107 8.97 -4.29 6.03
N HIS A 108 10.10 -4.45 6.70
CA HIS A 108 10.21 -4.16 8.13
C HIS A 108 9.99 -2.67 8.44
N GLU A 109 10.41 -1.76 7.55
CA GLU A 109 10.21 -0.31 7.70
C GLU A 109 8.73 0.04 7.53
N VAL A 110 8.08 -0.52 6.50
CA VAL A 110 6.64 -0.32 6.26
C VAL A 110 5.80 -0.78 7.44
N ILE A 111 6.08 -1.97 8.00
CA ILE A 111 5.34 -2.47 9.17
C ILE A 111 5.57 -1.56 10.38
N LYS A 112 6.82 -1.15 10.61
CA LYS A 112 7.17 -0.28 11.73
C LYS A 112 6.46 1.07 11.63
N ASP A 113 6.55 1.73 10.47
CA ASP A 113 5.93 3.02 10.24
C ASP A 113 4.41 2.96 10.43
N PHE A 114 3.73 1.98 9.83
CA PHE A 114 2.29 1.81 10.04
C PHE A 114 1.92 1.55 11.51
N TYR A 115 2.72 0.77 12.24
CA TYR A 115 2.40 0.47 13.64
C TYR A 115 2.68 1.67 14.57
N GLU A 116 3.79 2.39 14.35
CA GLU A 116 4.27 3.46 15.24
C GLU A 116 3.70 4.83 14.90
N SER A 117 3.43 5.12 13.62
CA SER A 117 2.91 6.41 13.15
C SER A 117 1.38 6.48 13.18
N ALA A 118 0.69 5.35 12.97
CA ALA A 118 -0.78 5.29 12.93
C ALA A 118 -1.50 5.83 14.20
N PRO A 119 -0.96 5.68 15.42
CA PRO A 119 -1.58 6.28 16.59
C PRO A 119 -1.64 7.81 16.53
N GLY A 120 -0.68 8.46 15.86
CA GLY A 120 -0.62 9.91 15.75
C GLY A 120 -1.64 10.49 14.78
N ASP A 121 -1.94 9.80 13.67
CA ASP A 121 -2.91 10.24 12.66
C ASP A 121 -4.32 9.68 12.88
N ARG A 122 -4.44 8.45 13.40
CA ARG A 122 -5.72 7.71 13.51
C ARG A 122 -6.19 7.48 14.94
N GLY A 123 -5.32 7.68 15.94
CA GLY A 123 -5.62 7.40 17.34
C GLY A 123 -5.58 5.92 17.73
N PHE A 124 -5.15 5.03 16.84
CA PHE A 124 -4.97 3.60 17.10
C PHE A 124 -3.85 3.01 16.23
N THR A 125 -3.26 1.89 16.67
CA THR A 125 -2.24 1.17 15.90
C THR A 125 -2.85 0.45 14.72
N VAL A 126 -2.20 0.50 13.56
CA VAL A 126 -2.66 -0.18 12.34
C VAL A 126 -1.73 -1.34 12.00
N HIS A 127 -2.35 -2.48 11.69
CA HIS A 127 -1.68 -3.67 11.19
C HIS A 127 -1.90 -3.75 9.68
N VAL A 128 -0.80 -3.78 8.94
CA VAL A 128 -0.84 -3.95 7.49
C VAL A 128 -1.29 -5.37 7.19
N ASN A 129 -2.38 -5.52 6.45
CA ASN A 129 -2.86 -6.85 6.06
C ASN A 129 -3.12 -6.98 4.56
N ILE A 130 -2.99 -5.89 3.82
CA ILE A 130 -3.03 -5.86 2.36
C ILE A 130 -1.85 -5.03 1.86
N LEU A 131 -1.08 -5.58 0.92
CA LEU A 131 -0.10 -4.83 0.15
C LEU A 131 -0.52 -4.80 -1.32
N LEU A 132 -0.42 -3.63 -1.92
CA LEU A 132 -0.66 -3.40 -3.34
C LEU A 132 0.68 -3.10 -4.00
N LEU A 133 1.00 -3.84 -5.06
CA LEU A 133 2.23 -3.63 -5.82
C LEU A 133 1.87 -3.06 -7.19
N TYR A 134 2.23 -1.80 -7.42
CA TYR A 134 1.97 -1.11 -8.67
C TYR A 134 3.22 -1.07 -9.56
N ASP A 135 3.03 -1.16 -10.87
CA ASP A 135 4.06 -0.88 -11.87
C ASP A 135 4.40 0.61 -11.83
N ALA A 136 5.62 0.94 -11.40
CA ALA A 136 6.08 2.32 -11.25
C ALA A 136 6.03 3.09 -12.58
N SER A 137 6.24 2.42 -13.73
CA SER A 137 6.20 3.05 -15.06
C SER A 137 4.81 3.56 -15.45
N LYS A 138 3.76 3.08 -14.78
CA LYS A 138 2.36 3.49 -15.00
C LYS A 138 1.89 4.57 -14.04
N LEU A 139 2.80 5.05 -13.21
CA LEU A 139 2.55 6.11 -12.25
C LEU A 139 3.43 7.33 -12.56
N LYS A 140 2.96 8.49 -12.11
CA LYS A 140 3.70 9.74 -12.09
C LYS A 140 3.83 10.21 -10.66
N MET A 141 5.06 10.37 -10.19
CA MET A 141 5.34 10.97 -8.90
C MET A 141 4.88 12.43 -8.88
N ILE A 142 4.26 12.84 -7.78
CA ILE A 142 3.89 14.23 -7.50
C ILE A 142 4.65 14.63 -6.24
N PRO A 143 5.68 15.49 -6.33
CA PRO A 143 6.41 15.91 -5.13
C PRO A 143 5.50 16.69 -4.19
N ILE A 144 5.55 16.37 -2.90
CA ILE A 144 4.80 17.08 -1.85
C ILE A 144 5.79 17.70 -0.88
N LYS A 145 5.63 18.99 -0.62
CA LYS A 145 6.38 19.67 0.43
C LYS A 145 5.70 19.44 1.78
N TYR A 146 6.32 18.66 2.67
CA TYR A 146 5.81 18.41 4.03
C TYR A 146 6.29 19.47 5.03
N ALA A 147 7.53 19.94 4.89
CA ALA A 147 8.11 21.01 5.70
C ALA A 147 9.01 21.92 4.84
N LYS A 148 9.62 22.96 5.45
CA LYS A 148 10.42 23.98 4.74
C LYS A 148 11.50 23.37 3.82
N ASP A 149 12.12 22.28 4.28
CA ASP A 149 13.24 21.61 3.61
C ASP A 149 12.98 20.10 3.40
N ASP A 150 11.70 19.69 3.44
CA ASP A 150 11.29 18.29 3.30
C ASP A 150 10.31 18.11 2.14
N ILE A 151 10.75 17.41 1.10
CA ILE A 151 9.97 17.06 -0.09
C ILE A 151 9.79 15.55 -0.10
N GLY A 152 8.55 15.11 0.11
CA GLY A 152 8.13 13.73 -0.02
C GLY A 152 8.12 13.23 -1.46
N GLU A 153 8.63 12.02 -1.63
CA GLU A 153 8.68 11.26 -2.89
C GLU A 153 7.76 10.03 -2.86
N ASP A 154 6.68 10.12 -2.08
CA ASP A 154 5.76 9.01 -1.81
C ASP A 154 4.38 9.21 -2.44
N ALA A 155 4.10 10.36 -3.05
CA ALA A 155 2.82 10.67 -3.66
C ALA A 155 2.79 10.37 -5.17
N TRP A 156 1.75 9.67 -5.61
CA TRP A 156 1.64 9.15 -6.96
C TRP A 156 0.28 9.42 -7.59
N LYS A 157 0.30 9.63 -8.89
CA LYS A 157 -0.87 9.72 -9.78
C LYS A 157 -0.79 8.62 -10.84
N PHE A 158 -1.92 8.05 -11.23
CA PHE A 158 -1.94 7.15 -12.39
C PHE A 158 -1.72 7.93 -13.68
N ASN A 159 -0.87 7.41 -14.57
CA ASN A 159 -0.68 8.00 -15.90
C ASN A 159 -1.98 7.98 -16.73
N ASP A 160 -2.79 6.93 -16.56
CA ASP A 160 -4.13 6.80 -17.14
C ASP A 160 -5.15 6.42 -16.05
N SER A 161 -6.01 7.38 -15.68
CA SER A 161 -7.03 7.20 -14.64
C SER A 161 -8.16 6.25 -15.03
N LYS A 162 -8.31 5.91 -16.32
CA LYS A 162 -9.29 4.93 -16.82
C LYS A 162 -8.71 3.51 -16.83
N ARG A 163 -7.39 3.36 -16.73
CA ARG A 163 -6.66 2.08 -16.82
C ARG A 163 -5.89 1.71 -15.54
N LYS A 164 -6.33 2.20 -14.38
CA LYS A 164 -5.70 1.96 -13.06
C LYS A 164 -5.39 0.48 -12.79
N LYS A 165 -6.30 -0.42 -13.15
CA LYS A 165 -6.13 -1.88 -13.00
C LYS A 165 -4.88 -2.43 -13.67
N GLU A 166 -4.43 -1.81 -14.75
CA GLU A 166 -3.24 -2.27 -15.47
C GLU A 166 -1.94 -1.88 -14.80
N ALA A 167 -1.98 -0.91 -13.87
CA ALA A 167 -0.85 -0.59 -13.01
C ALA A 167 -0.72 -1.58 -11.86
N LEU A 168 -1.80 -2.23 -11.42
CA LEU A 168 -1.76 -3.15 -10.28
C LEU A 168 -1.21 -4.52 -10.70
N LEU A 169 0.04 -4.80 -10.34
CA LEU A 169 0.75 -6.03 -10.69
C LEU A 169 0.31 -7.22 -9.82
N GLY A 170 -0.06 -6.96 -8.57
CA GLY A 170 -0.54 -7.98 -7.66
C GLY A 170 -0.88 -7.43 -6.29
N ILE A 171 -1.54 -8.27 -5.51
CA ILE A 171 -1.96 -7.99 -4.14
C ILE A 171 -1.37 -9.06 -3.24
N ILE A 172 -0.81 -8.67 -2.09
CA ILE A 172 -0.44 -9.61 -1.03
C ILE A 172 -1.47 -9.47 0.09
N LYS A 173 -2.10 -10.60 0.47
CA LYS A 173 -2.99 -10.72 1.62
C LYS A 173 -2.24 -11.39 2.76
N ILE A 174 -2.17 -10.71 3.90
CA ILE A 174 -1.54 -11.23 5.12
C ILE A 174 -2.66 -11.78 6.02
N LYS A 175 -2.50 -13.03 6.46
CA LYS A 175 -3.44 -13.78 7.29
C LYS A 175 -2.84 -14.13 8.65
#